data_AF-A0A7J4DS14-F1
#
_entry.id   AF-A0A7J4DS14-F1
#
_cell.length_a   1.000
_cell.length_b   1.000
_cell.length_c   1.000
_cell.angle_alpha   90.00
_cell.angle_beta   90.00
_cell.angle_gamma   90.00
#
_symmetry.space_group_name_H-M   'P 1'
#
loop_
_entity.id
_entity.type
_entity.pdbx_description
1 polymer ?
#
loop_
_entity_poly.entity_id
_entity_poly.type
_entity_poly.pdbx_seq_one_letter_code
_entity_poly.pdbx_strand_id
1 'polypeptide(L)'
;LFIFPEVKDVPGTIPREIIKSFEGLGLGFATGVGAMLVLSIVWTVLAGMWSVATTDAFQGMWMITTSFGLLVWLVGLTSGGNVDVGEVLEKCGLLSVGGGFWSPAIFVSFTIPWMFFAITNPQVVQRLYTPRNSKAYRQMVLMFAVYGLAFTAFVVYIGLVARALADYHLIPLPRTRDQVTPCLLTVAPPMLAAATYVGIVAASLSTVDSIVLSIASALVREVGRGKMLAYTSIVFVNFVAASIASTKPAPIVEMSVLSSLLLLPLAPASIYAVYRPHEANNHRIAATASILAGVIVAFAAAILLGPRKTLTTLVAGIPVPLIVLTVSTIPIAVSIVYRRS
;
A
#
# COMPACT_ATOMS: atom_id res chain seq x y z
N LEU A 1 8.82 5.73 6.05
CA LEU A 1 7.54 6.27 6.56
C LEU A 1 7.41 6.20 8.08
N PHE A 2 7.84 5.14 8.79
CA PHE A 2 7.87 5.06 10.28
C PHE A 2 9.03 5.80 10.95
N ILE A 3 9.65 6.72 10.21
CA ILE A 3 10.96 7.30 10.50
C ILE A 3 10.80 8.62 11.28
N PHE A 4 9.63 9.25 11.17
CA PHE A 4 9.31 10.50 11.83
C PHE A 4 8.31 10.28 12.98
N PRO A 5 8.53 10.88 14.16
CA PRO A 5 7.52 10.95 15.20
C PRO A 5 6.35 11.83 14.73
N GLU A 6 5.15 11.46 15.15
CA GLU A 6 3.94 12.23 14.86
C GLU A 6 3.90 13.41 15.84
N VAL A 7 4.01 14.64 15.32
CA VAL A 7 4.06 15.84 16.18
C VAL A 7 2.63 16.20 16.58
N LYS A 8 2.26 15.94 17.84
CA LYS A 8 0.89 16.19 18.33
C LYS A 8 0.58 17.65 18.65
N ASP A 9 1.57 18.50 18.91
CA ASP A 9 1.39 19.94 19.13
C ASP A 9 2.69 20.69 18.81
N VAL A 10 2.62 21.75 18.00
CA VAL A 10 3.67 22.77 17.93
C VAL A 10 3.02 24.14 18.17
N PRO A 11 3.23 24.76 19.34
CA PRO A 11 2.97 26.18 19.49
C PRO A 11 4.10 26.94 18.80
N GLY A 12 3.79 27.65 17.71
CA GLY A 12 4.78 28.49 17.03
C GLY A 12 4.59 28.54 15.53
N THR A 13 4.23 29.72 15.06
CA THR A 13 4.07 30.14 13.66
C THR A 13 5.24 29.73 12.75
N ILE A 14 5.01 28.78 11.86
CA ILE A 14 5.80 28.64 10.63
C ILE A 14 5.26 29.69 9.64
N PRO A 15 6.12 30.48 8.96
CA PRO A 15 5.67 31.46 7.96
C PRO A 15 4.80 30.78 6.91
N ARG A 16 3.61 31.33 6.66
CA ARG A 16 2.60 30.82 5.70
C ARG A 16 3.08 30.75 4.25
N GLU A 17 4.34 31.10 3.97
CA GLU A 17 4.89 31.20 2.62
C GLU A 17 5.64 29.94 2.16
N ILE A 18 6.12 29.07 3.07
CA ILE A 18 6.85 27.84 2.70
C ILE A 18 5.89 26.65 2.46
N ILE A 19 4.63 26.77 2.89
CA ILE A 19 3.59 25.74 2.76
C ILE A 19 2.90 25.76 1.37
N LYS A 20 3.19 26.77 0.53
CA LYS A 20 2.48 26.97 -0.74
C LYS A 20 2.90 26.05 -1.90
N SER A 21 4.00 25.30 -1.78
CA SER A 21 4.57 24.69 -2.99
C SER A 21 4.04 23.28 -3.32
N PHE A 22 3.59 22.45 -2.35
CA PHE A 22 3.26 21.04 -2.67
C PHE A 22 2.10 20.41 -1.88
N GLU A 23 1.07 21.18 -1.54
CA GLU A 23 -0.30 20.66 -1.58
C GLU A 23 -0.89 21.00 -2.96
N GLY A 24 -0.33 20.36 -4.00
CA GLY A 24 -0.66 20.51 -5.43
C GLY A 24 -1.15 21.91 -5.84
N LEU A 25 -0.26 22.83 -6.22
CA LEU A 25 -0.63 24.19 -6.68
C LEU A 25 -1.31 25.09 -5.63
N GLY A 26 -1.41 24.70 -4.35
CA GLY A 26 -2.06 25.49 -3.31
C GLY A 26 -3.59 25.35 -3.28
N LEU A 27 -4.13 24.28 -3.87
CA LEU A 27 -5.57 24.06 -4.00
C LEU A 27 -6.19 23.24 -2.85
N GLY A 28 -5.39 22.77 -1.89
CA GLY A 28 -5.87 22.06 -0.68
C GLY A 28 -6.26 20.60 -0.90
N PHE A 29 -6.31 19.81 0.17
CA PHE A 29 -6.52 18.35 0.07
C PHE A 29 -7.82 17.93 -0.65
N ALA A 30 -8.91 18.67 -0.45
CA ALA A 30 -10.21 18.34 -1.04
C ALA A 30 -10.19 18.42 -2.58
N THR A 31 -9.44 19.36 -3.15
CA THR A 31 -9.32 19.46 -4.61
C THR A 31 -8.45 18.35 -5.17
N GLY A 32 -7.40 17.91 -4.45
CA GLY A 32 -6.63 16.72 -4.79
C GLY A 32 -7.49 15.46 -4.84
N VAL A 33 -8.36 15.24 -3.84
CA VAL A 33 -9.32 14.11 -3.85
C VAL A 33 -10.30 14.23 -5.00
N GLY A 34 -10.86 15.42 -5.25
CA GLY A 34 -11.78 15.67 -6.36
C GLY A 34 -11.13 15.45 -7.74
N ALA A 35 -9.90 15.91 -7.93
CA ALA A 35 -9.14 15.69 -9.15
C ALA A 35 -8.84 14.20 -9.36
N MET A 36 -8.40 13.49 -8.32
CA MET A 36 -8.17 12.04 -8.38
C MET A 36 -9.45 11.26 -8.68
N LEU A 37 -10.59 11.66 -8.11
CA LEU A 37 -11.91 11.07 -8.39
C LEU A 37 -12.30 11.22 -9.87
N VAL A 38 -12.14 12.42 -10.43
CA VAL A 38 -12.45 12.66 -11.85
C VAL A 38 -11.49 11.89 -12.75
N LEU A 39 -10.18 11.97 -12.47
CA LEU A 39 -9.16 11.28 -13.25
C LEU A 39 -9.35 9.77 -13.22
N SER A 40 -9.65 9.17 -12.06
CA SER A 40 -9.85 7.72 -11.96
C SER A 40 -11.08 7.27 -12.73
N ILE A 41 -12.21 7.97 -12.64
CA ILE A 41 -13.41 7.62 -13.40
C ILE A 41 -13.13 7.70 -14.91
N VAL A 42 -12.53 8.80 -15.37
CA VAL A 42 -12.21 9.00 -16.79
C VAL A 42 -11.25 7.91 -17.27
N TRP A 43 -10.19 7.64 -16.52
CA TRP A 43 -9.18 6.65 -16.89
C TRP A 43 -9.75 5.23 -16.93
N THR A 44 -10.51 4.82 -15.91
CA THR A 44 -11.11 3.47 -15.86
C THR A 44 -12.12 3.22 -16.98
N VAL A 45 -12.86 4.25 -17.39
CA VAL A 45 -13.80 4.15 -18.52
C VAL A 45 -13.06 4.02 -19.86
N LEU A 46 -11.90 4.68 -20.01
CA LEU A 46 -11.15 4.73 -21.27
C LEU A 46 -10.14 3.59 -21.47
N ALA A 47 -9.42 3.19 -20.42
CA ALA A 47 -8.18 2.43 -20.56
C ALA A 47 -8.37 0.97 -21.00
N GLY A 48 -9.44 0.29 -20.56
CA GLY A 48 -9.62 -1.16 -20.77
C GLY A 48 -8.42 -1.99 -20.27
N MET A 49 -8.39 -3.32 -20.48
CA MET A 49 -7.29 -4.17 -19.99
C MET A 49 -6.04 -4.18 -20.89
N TRP A 50 -6.17 -3.89 -22.20
CA TRP A 50 -5.08 -4.05 -23.17
C TRP A 50 -4.04 -2.92 -23.15
N SER A 51 -4.40 -1.73 -22.64
CA SER A 51 -3.46 -0.61 -22.50
C SER A 51 -2.56 -0.71 -21.26
N VAL A 52 -2.83 -1.64 -20.34
CA VAL A 52 -2.32 -1.57 -18.95
C VAL A 52 -0.89 -2.12 -18.80
N ALA A 53 -0.53 -3.20 -19.51
CA ALA A 53 0.78 -3.84 -19.28
C ALA A 53 1.97 -2.97 -19.74
N THR A 54 1.82 -2.26 -20.87
CA THR A 54 2.85 -1.35 -21.39
C THR A 54 2.93 -0.06 -20.57
N THR A 55 1.79 0.47 -20.12
CA THR A 55 1.78 1.63 -19.22
C THR A 55 2.40 1.31 -17.87
N ASP A 56 2.11 0.14 -17.29
CA ASP A 56 2.68 -0.31 -16.02
C ASP A 56 4.21 -0.44 -16.13
N ALA A 57 4.73 -0.97 -17.25
CA ALA A 57 6.17 -1.08 -17.48
C ALA A 57 6.85 0.29 -17.62
N PHE A 58 6.25 1.22 -18.38
CA PHE A 58 6.77 2.58 -18.51
C PHE A 58 6.74 3.33 -17.18
N GLN A 59 5.63 3.25 -16.44
CA GLN A 59 5.49 3.83 -15.10
C GLN A 59 6.54 3.27 -14.14
N GLY A 60 6.75 1.96 -14.14
CA GLY A 60 7.76 1.31 -13.31
C GLY A 60 9.18 1.80 -13.62
N MET A 61 9.52 1.94 -14.90
CA MET A 61 10.79 2.51 -15.34
C MET A 61 10.94 3.98 -14.92
N TRP A 62 9.90 4.78 -15.14
CA TRP A 62 9.89 6.19 -14.74
C TRP A 62 10.15 6.35 -13.24
N MET A 63 9.44 5.57 -12.42
CA MET A 63 9.57 5.59 -10.96
C MET A 63 10.98 5.24 -10.49
N ILE A 64 11.60 4.19 -11.03
CA ILE A 64 12.94 3.80 -10.61
C ILE A 64 13.99 4.85 -11.03
N THR A 65 13.84 5.43 -12.23
CA THR A 65 14.73 6.50 -12.72
C THR A 65 14.61 7.77 -11.88
N THR A 66 13.40 8.22 -11.57
CA THR A 66 13.20 9.42 -10.73
C THR A 66 13.66 9.20 -9.29
N SER A 67 13.41 8.01 -8.72
CA SER A 67 13.91 7.66 -7.39
C SER A 67 15.43 7.61 -7.35
N PHE A 68 16.08 7.07 -8.38
CA PHE A 68 17.54 7.10 -8.49
C PHE A 68 18.06 8.53 -8.61
N GLY A 69 17.42 9.39 -9.40
CA GLY A 69 17.77 10.81 -9.48
C GLY A 69 17.66 11.53 -8.14
N LEU A 70 16.59 11.24 -7.36
CA LEU A 70 16.44 11.75 -6.00
C LEU A 70 17.55 11.28 -5.07
N LEU A 71 17.97 10.02 -5.17
CA LEU A 71 19.10 9.50 -4.40
C LEU A 71 20.40 10.23 -4.69
N VAL A 72 20.74 10.41 -5.97
CA VAL A 72 21.96 11.14 -6.36
C VAL A 72 21.94 12.56 -5.83
N TRP A 73 20.81 13.25 -5.97
CA TRP A 73 20.64 14.60 -5.44
C TRP A 73 20.74 14.65 -3.91
N LEU A 74 20.11 13.71 -3.20
CA LEU A 74 20.17 13.61 -1.74
C LEU A 74 21.59 13.37 -1.23
N VAL A 75 22.34 12.48 -1.88
CA VAL A 75 23.75 12.24 -1.52
C VAL A 75 24.56 13.53 -1.66
N GLY A 76 24.40 14.25 -2.78
CA GLY A 76 25.05 15.55 -2.97
C GLY A 76 24.67 16.58 -1.90
N LEU A 77 23.40 16.62 -1.49
CA LEU A 77 22.93 17.50 -0.43
C LEU A 77 23.51 17.14 0.94
N THR A 78 23.60 15.85 1.27
CA THR A 78 24.21 15.39 2.54
C THR A 78 25.70 15.68 2.59
N SER A 79 26.43 15.46 1.49
CA SER A 79 27.87 15.74 1.41
C SER A 79 28.16 17.25 1.47
N GLY A 80 27.38 18.08 0.77
CA GLY A 80 27.52 19.53 0.83
C GLY A 80 27.10 20.14 2.17
N GLY A 81 26.18 19.48 2.88
CA GLY A 81 25.67 19.92 4.18
C GLY A 81 26.43 19.39 5.40
N ASN A 82 27.49 18.58 5.21
CA ASN A 82 28.20 17.86 6.28
C ASN A 82 27.24 17.09 7.22
N VAL A 83 26.24 16.43 6.64
CA VAL A 83 25.21 15.69 7.39
C VAL A 83 25.72 14.27 7.65
N ASP A 84 25.89 13.91 8.92
CA ASP A 84 26.14 12.52 9.29
C ASP A 84 24.82 11.75 9.39
N VAL A 85 24.44 11.14 8.27
CA VAL A 85 23.22 10.32 8.20
C VAL A 85 23.32 9.12 9.14
N GLY A 86 24.50 8.52 9.29
CA GLY A 86 24.69 7.33 10.12
C GLY A 86 24.41 7.63 11.59
N GLU A 87 25.02 8.71 12.11
CA GLU A 87 24.85 9.16 13.49
C GLU A 87 23.39 9.45 13.83
N VAL A 88 22.67 10.19 12.95
CA VAL A 88 21.26 10.51 13.20
C VAL A 88 20.40 9.26 13.22
N LEU A 89 20.62 8.33 12.29
CA LEU A 89 19.83 7.11 12.20
C LEU A 89 20.08 6.19 13.40
N GLU A 90 21.31 6.12 13.89
CA GLU A 90 21.66 5.39 15.10
C GLU A 90 20.99 6.00 16.34
N LYS A 91 21.10 7.32 16.51
CA LYS A 91 20.45 8.07 17.61
C LYS A 91 18.93 7.88 17.62
N CYS A 92 18.32 7.80 16.44
CA CYS A 92 16.88 7.56 16.30
C CYS A 92 16.50 6.06 16.43
N GLY A 93 17.46 5.15 16.57
CA GLY A 93 17.21 3.71 16.65
C GLY A 93 16.63 3.11 15.36
N LEU A 94 16.94 3.70 14.20
CA LEU A 94 16.35 3.33 12.91
C LEU A 94 17.16 2.28 12.14
N LEU A 95 18.37 1.96 12.62
CA LEU A 95 19.27 0.99 12.00
C LEU A 95 19.06 -0.46 12.47
N SER A 96 18.18 -0.70 13.45
CA SER A 96 17.94 -2.03 14.02
C SER A 96 16.46 -2.37 14.18
N VAL A 97 16.13 -3.67 14.07
CA VAL A 97 14.81 -4.22 14.40
C VAL A 97 14.75 -4.42 15.90
N GLY A 98 13.99 -3.58 16.61
CA GLY A 98 13.96 -3.48 18.07
C GLY A 98 14.19 -2.06 18.58
N GLY A 99 14.70 -1.16 17.73
CA GLY A 99 14.83 0.27 18.01
C GLY A 99 13.60 1.08 17.57
N GLY A 100 13.22 2.08 18.38
CA GLY A 100 12.16 3.03 18.05
C GLY A 100 10.77 2.38 17.88
N PHE A 101 10.13 2.61 16.72
CA PHE A 101 8.79 2.11 16.41
C PHE A 101 8.74 0.59 16.15
N TRP A 102 9.83 0.01 15.66
CA TRP A 102 9.83 -1.37 15.18
C TRP A 102 10.19 -2.35 16.28
N SER A 103 9.19 -3.05 16.82
CA SER A 103 9.41 -4.30 17.55
C SER A 103 9.27 -5.51 16.61
N PRO A 104 9.84 -6.69 16.94
CA PRO A 104 9.62 -7.89 16.14
C PRO A 104 8.14 -8.22 15.94
N ALA A 105 7.31 -7.98 16.96
CA ALA A 105 5.87 -8.21 16.88
C ALA A 105 5.16 -7.24 15.92
N ILE A 106 5.56 -5.95 15.92
CA ILE A 106 5.07 -4.95 14.96
C ILE A 106 5.53 -5.30 13.54
N PHE A 107 6.80 -5.69 13.37
CA PHE A 107 7.33 -6.11 12.07
C PHE A 107 6.51 -7.27 11.49
N VAL A 108 6.22 -8.29 12.30
CA VAL A 108 5.37 -9.43 11.91
C VAL A 108 3.96 -8.97 11.56
N SER A 109 3.37 -8.08 12.36
CA SER A 109 2.04 -7.51 12.12
C SER A 109 1.95 -6.82 10.76
N PHE A 110 2.94 -6.01 10.40
CA PHE A 110 2.97 -5.33 9.11
C PHE A 110 3.32 -6.27 7.95
N THR A 111 4.09 -7.34 8.19
CA THR A 111 4.59 -8.21 7.12
C THR A 111 3.60 -9.32 6.72
N ILE A 112 2.87 -9.90 7.68
CA ILE A 112 1.96 -11.04 7.41
C ILE A 112 0.94 -10.73 6.31
N PRO A 113 0.17 -9.63 6.35
CA PRO A 113 -0.79 -9.33 5.30
C PRO A 113 -0.14 -9.23 3.91
N TRP A 114 1.08 -8.69 3.85
CA TRP A 114 1.83 -8.53 2.61
C TRP A 114 2.36 -9.85 2.04
N MET A 115 2.72 -10.82 2.89
CA MET A 115 3.18 -12.14 2.42
C MET A 115 2.15 -12.85 1.55
N PHE A 116 0.86 -12.63 1.82
CA PHE A 116 -0.23 -13.25 1.06
C PHE A 116 -0.85 -12.31 0.02
N PHE A 117 -0.32 -11.10 -0.13
CA PHE A 117 -0.89 -10.06 -1.00
C PHE A 117 -1.14 -10.55 -2.43
N ALA A 118 -0.17 -11.27 -3.01
CA ALA A 118 -0.22 -11.73 -4.39
C ALA A 118 -1.38 -12.69 -4.68
N ILE A 119 -1.85 -13.43 -3.68
CA ILE A 119 -2.92 -14.42 -3.83
C ILE A 119 -4.28 -13.95 -3.29
N THR A 120 -4.31 -12.93 -2.44
CA THR A 120 -5.55 -12.42 -1.83
C THR A 120 -6.14 -11.23 -2.57
N ASN A 121 -5.32 -10.44 -3.26
CA ASN A 121 -5.75 -9.20 -3.92
C ASN A 121 -6.24 -9.49 -5.35
N PRO A 122 -7.53 -9.29 -5.67
CA PRO A 122 -8.08 -9.65 -6.98
C PRO A 122 -7.33 -9.04 -8.17
N GLN A 123 -6.97 -7.76 -8.06
CA GLN A 123 -6.25 -7.01 -9.10
C GLN A 123 -4.82 -7.53 -9.36
N VAL A 124 -4.23 -8.22 -8.39
CA VAL A 124 -2.91 -8.85 -8.52
C VAL A 124 -3.06 -10.28 -9.04
N VAL A 125 -4.03 -11.02 -8.50
CA VAL A 125 -4.35 -12.38 -8.94
C VAL A 125 -4.66 -12.41 -10.44
N GLN A 126 -5.42 -11.44 -10.96
CA GLN A 126 -5.70 -11.32 -12.40
C GLN A 126 -4.40 -11.25 -13.24
N ARG A 127 -3.39 -10.51 -12.77
CA ARG A 127 -2.10 -10.36 -13.47
C ARG A 127 -1.30 -11.66 -13.46
N LEU A 128 -1.44 -12.52 -12.44
CA LEU A 128 -0.77 -13.82 -12.39
C LEU A 128 -1.20 -14.77 -13.52
N TYR A 129 -2.41 -14.60 -14.05
CA TYR A 129 -2.96 -15.40 -15.15
C TYR A 129 -2.74 -14.79 -16.55
N THR A 130 -2.09 -13.63 -16.64
CA THR A 130 -1.82 -12.94 -17.91
C THR A 130 -0.69 -13.56 -18.76
N PRO A 131 0.41 -14.10 -18.18
CA PRO A 131 1.53 -14.61 -18.97
C PRO A 131 1.13 -15.74 -19.93
N ARG A 132 1.64 -15.66 -21.17
CA ARG A 132 1.32 -16.63 -22.25
C ARG A 132 1.82 -18.05 -21.97
N ASN A 133 2.91 -18.20 -21.23
CA ASN A 133 3.53 -19.50 -20.94
C ASN A 133 4.32 -19.47 -19.62
N SER A 134 4.72 -20.65 -19.15
CA SER A 134 5.45 -20.83 -17.88
C SER A 134 6.78 -20.08 -17.82
N LYS A 135 7.47 -19.90 -18.96
CA LYS A 135 8.72 -19.13 -19.02
C LYS A 135 8.46 -17.64 -18.76
N ALA A 136 7.47 -17.06 -19.43
CA ALA A 136 7.05 -15.68 -19.22
C ALA A 136 6.55 -15.46 -17.80
N TYR A 137 5.82 -16.41 -17.23
CA TYR A 137 5.39 -16.36 -15.82
C TYR A 137 6.58 -16.28 -14.86
N ARG A 138 7.55 -17.20 -14.99
CA ARG A 138 8.75 -17.19 -14.13
C ARG A 138 9.55 -15.89 -14.26
N GLN A 139 9.69 -15.39 -15.49
CA GLN A 139 10.37 -14.13 -15.74
C GLN A 139 9.63 -12.94 -15.11
N MET A 140 8.30 -12.89 -15.24
CA MET A 140 7.48 -11.86 -14.59
C MET A 140 7.66 -11.87 -13.07
N VAL A 141 7.59 -13.04 -12.43
CA VAL A 141 7.77 -13.18 -10.98
C VAL A 141 9.17 -12.74 -10.54
N LEU A 142 10.22 -13.16 -11.26
CA LEU A 142 11.59 -12.77 -10.95
C LEU A 142 11.80 -11.25 -11.11
N MET A 143 11.35 -10.68 -12.22
CA MET A 143 11.47 -9.25 -12.49
C MET A 143 10.69 -8.42 -11.47
N PHE A 144 9.49 -8.86 -11.08
CA PHE A 144 8.70 -8.24 -10.02
C PHE A 144 9.45 -8.26 -8.67
N ALA A 145 10.06 -9.40 -8.32
CA ALA A 145 10.83 -9.52 -7.07
C ALA A 145 12.06 -8.60 -7.06
N VAL A 146 12.85 -8.59 -8.14
CA VAL A 146 14.05 -7.74 -8.28
C VAL A 146 13.66 -6.26 -8.27
N TYR A 147 12.67 -5.88 -9.07
CA TYR A 147 12.17 -4.50 -9.13
C TYR A 147 11.62 -4.05 -7.78
N GLY A 148 10.75 -4.86 -7.17
CA GLY A 148 10.13 -4.56 -5.88
C GLY A 148 11.15 -4.38 -4.78
N LEU A 149 12.18 -5.24 -4.72
CA LEU A 149 13.27 -5.12 -3.76
C LEU A 149 14.10 -3.86 -3.99
N ALA A 150 14.54 -3.62 -5.23
CA ALA A 150 15.37 -2.47 -5.58
C ALA A 150 14.63 -1.14 -5.32
N PHE A 151 13.39 -1.03 -5.78
CA PHE A 151 12.58 0.16 -5.59
C PHE A 151 12.28 0.40 -4.11
N THR A 152 11.97 -0.66 -3.34
CA THR A 152 11.78 -0.54 -1.88
C THR A 152 13.04 -0.03 -1.20
N ALA A 153 14.22 -0.56 -1.53
CA ALA A 153 15.48 -0.09 -0.99
C ALA A 153 15.71 1.40 -1.28
N PHE A 154 15.43 1.85 -2.50
CA PHE A 154 15.54 3.26 -2.88
C PHE A 154 14.62 4.16 -2.05
N VAL A 155 13.33 3.88 -1.99
CA VAL A 155 12.37 4.75 -1.28
C VAL A 155 12.55 4.70 0.23
N VAL A 156 12.99 3.57 0.79
CA VAL A 156 13.33 3.46 2.21
C VAL A 156 14.55 4.34 2.51
N TYR A 157 15.61 4.23 1.72
CA TYR A 157 16.82 5.04 1.92
C TYR A 157 16.55 6.54 1.72
N ILE A 158 15.78 6.94 0.69
CA ILE A 158 15.28 8.32 0.53
C ILE A 158 14.61 8.80 1.82
N GLY A 159 13.72 7.99 2.40
CA GLY A 159 13.02 8.34 3.64
C GLY A 159 13.94 8.45 4.86
N LEU A 160 14.98 7.62 4.94
CA LEU A 160 15.98 7.65 6.02
C LEU A 160 16.85 8.91 5.91
N VAL A 161 17.34 9.23 4.71
CA VAL A 161 18.11 10.46 4.48
C VAL A 161 17.25 11.69 4.72
N ALA A 162 15.99 11.70 4.27
CA ALA A 162 15.06 12.80 4.55
C ALA A 162 14.89 13.05 6.05
N ARG A 163 14.90 12.01 6.89
CA ARG A 163 14.90 12.17 8.35
C ARG A 163 16.15 12.87 8.86
N ALA A 164 17.33 12.43 8.42
CA ALA A 164 18.58 13.09 8.80
C ALA A 164 18.56 14.57 8.38
N LEU A 165 18.19 14.87 7.14
CA LEU A 165 18.08 16.24 6.64
C LEU A 165 17.10 17.10 7.44
N ALA A 166 15.99 16.52 7.89
CA ALA A 166 15.00 17.25 8.69
C ALA A 166 15.52 17.57 10.10
N ASP A 167 16.29 16.66 10.72
CA ASP A 167 16.93 16.89 12.01
C ASP A 167 18.04 17.96 11.91
N TYR A 168 18.69 18.09 10.76
CA TYR A 168 19.62 19.20 10.43
C TYR A 168 18.92 20.47 9.90
N HIS A 169 17.58 20.53 9.91
CA HIS A 169 16.77 21.66 9.42
C HIS A 169 17.01 22.06 7.95
N LEU A 170 17.56 21.15 7.13
CA LEU A 170 17.76 21.36 5.69
C LEU A 170 16.49 21.14 4.87
N ILE A 171 15.55 20.37 5.41
CA ILE A 171 14.19 20.23 4.87
C ILE A 171 13.16 20.54 5.96
N PRO A 172 11.95 21.01 5.61
CA PRO A 172 10.91 21.24 6.60
C PRO A 172 10.54 19.95 7.36
N LEU A 173 10.27 20.07 8.66
CA LEU A 173 9.83 18.92 9.46
C LEU A 173 8.39 18.55 9.06
N PRO A 174 8.14 17.33 8.56
CA PRO A 174 6.79 16.92 8.18
C PRO A 174 5.90 16.78 9.43
N ARG A 175 4.67 17.28 9.38
CA ARG A 175 3.72 17.19 10.50
C ARG A 175 3.15 15.78 10.64
N THR A 176 2.90 15.13 9.51
CA THR A 176 2.44 13.75 9.45
C THR A 176 3.38 12.89 8.61
N ARG A 177 3.32 11.58 8.82
CA ARG A 177 4.19 10.62 8.15
C ARG A 177 3.99 10.58 6.62
N ASP A 178 2.79 10.92 6.15
CA ASP A 178 2.49 10.99 4.72
C ASP A 178 3.05 12.23 4.03
N GLN A 179 3.48 13.25 4.80
CA GLN A 179 4.04 14.49 4.29
C GLN A 179 5.55 14.44 4.03
N VAL A 180 6.23 13.34 4.35
CA VAL A 180 7.69 13.21 4.15
C VAL A 180 8.07 13.45 2.69
N THR A 181 7.44 12.73 1.75
CA THR A 181 7.75 12.87 0.32
C THR A 181 7.32 14.23 -0.22
N PRO A 182 6.08 14.74 0.00
CA PRO A 182 5.71 16.09 -0.42
C PRO A 182 6.67 17.17 0.09
N CYS A 183 7.07 17.08 1.36
CA CYS A 183 8.02 18.01 1.95
C CYS A 183 9.38 17.97 1.22
N LEU A 184 9.89 16.76 0.96
CA LEU A 184 11.15 16.59 0.23
C LEU A 184 11.08 17.18 -1.19
N LEU A 185 9.96 17.03 -1.89
CA LEU A 185 9.80 17.57 -3.24
C LEU A 185 9.75 19.11 -3.27
N THR A 186 9.45 19.79 -2.15
CA THR A 186 9.46 21.27 -2.09
C THR A 186 10.85 21.87 -2.20
N VAL A 187 11.89 21.11 -1.85
CA VAL A 187 13.29 21.55 -1.86
C VAL A 187 14.11 20.88 -2.97
N ALA A 188 13.55 19.86 -3.62
CA ALA A 188 14.21 19.16 -4.72
C ALA A 188 14.29 20.03 -5.98
N PRO A 189 15.26 19.77 -6.89
CA PRO A 189 15.36 20.48 -8.16
C PRO A 189 14.03 20.43 -8.92
N PRO A 190 13.51 21.55 -9.47
CA PRO A 190 12.14 21.63 -9.98
C PRO A 190 11.78 20.54 -11.01
N MET A 191 12.69 20.22 -11.93
CA MET A 191 12.47 19.18 -12.94
C MET A 191 12.37 17.78 -12.31
N LEU A 192 13.22 17.48 -11.34
CA LEU A 192 13.22 16.19 -10.64
C LEU A 192 11.99 16.06 -9.73
N ALA A 193 11.61 17.15 -9.06
CA ALA A 193 10.40 17.23 -8.25
C ALA A 193 9.15 16.97 -9.08
N ALA A 194 9.01 17.67 -10.22
CA ALA A 194 7.91 17.49 -11.15
C ALA A 194 7.85 16.07 -11.74
N ALA A 195 9.00 15.55 -12.20
CA ALA A 195 9.08 14.19 -12.74
C ALA A 195 8.67 13.13 -11.70
N THR A 196 9.16 13.26 -10.47
CA THR A 196 8.79 12.35 -9.38
C THR A 196 7.29 12.45 -9.06
N TYR A 197 6.77 13.67 -8.94
CA TYR A 197 5.35 13.90 -8.64
C TYR A 197 4.43 13.28 -9.69
N VAL A 198 4.74 13.48 -10.99
CA VAL A 198 4.01 12.84 -12.09
C VAL A 198 4.04 11.32 -11.96
N GLY A 199 5.19 10.74 -11.61
CA GLY A 199 5.32 9.30 -11.35
C GLY A 199 4.42 8.82 -10.22
N ILE A 200 4.39 9.54 -9.09
CA ILE A 200 3.55 9.21 -7.93
C ILE A 200 2.06 9.25 -8.29
N VAL A 201 1.61 10.31 -8.98
CA VAL A 201 0.21 10.46 -9.40
C VAL A 201 -0.17 9.37 -10.41
N ALA A 202 0.68 9.11 -11.40
CA ALA A 202 0.42 8.09 -12.43
C ALA A 202 0.33 6.68 -11.83
N ALA A 203 1.23 6.32 -10.91
CA ALA A 203 1.20 5.03 -10.21
C ALA A 203 0.00 4.89 -9.27
N SER A 204 -0.40 5.98 -8.61
CA SER A 204 -1.60 6.00 -7.77
C SER A 204 -2.86 5.80 -8.62
N LEU A 205 -2.92 6.45 -9.78
CA LEU A 205 -4.04 6.34 -10.72
C LEU A 205 -4.18 4.93 -11.30
N SER A 206 -3.07 4.29 -11.73
CA SER A 206 -3.11 2.91 -12.26
C SER A 206 -3.50 1.88 -11.19
N THR A 207 -3.12 2.14 -9.93
CA THR A 207 -3.53 1.31 -8.79
C THR A 207 -5.03 1.45 -8.51
N VAL A 208 -5.55 2.67 -8.43
CA VAL A 208 -6.99 2.94 -8.22
C VAL A 208 -7.80 2.31 -9.35
N ASP A 209 -7.38 2.49 -10.60
CA ASP A 209 -8.02 1.92 -11.78
C ASP A 209 -8.17 0.39 -11.67
N SER A 210 -7.07 -0.30 -11.38
CA SER A 210 -7.05 -1.77 -11.25
C SER A 210 -7.98 -2.29 -10.14
N ILE A 211 -8.03 -1.58 -9.00
CA ILE A 211 -8.88 -1.96 -7.86
C ILE A 211 -10.35 -1.70 -8.18
N VAL A 212 -10.68 -0.50 -8.68
CA VAL A 212 -12.04 -0.10 -9.05
C VAL A 212 -12.59 -1.06 -10.09
N LEU A 213 -11.81 -1.36 -11.14
CA LEU A 213 -12.23 -2.25 -12.20
C LEU A 213 -12.50 -3.66 -11.68
N SER A 214 -11.68 -4.15 -10.74
CA SER A 214 -11.87 -5.46 -10.11
C SER A 214 -13.16 -5.54 -9.28
N ILE A 215 -13.44 -4.51 -8.46
CA ILE A 215 -14.65 -4.45 -7.64
C ILE A 215 -15.89 -4.27 -8.52
N ALA A 216 -15.84 -3.34 -9.48
CA ALA A 216 -16.93 -3.10 -10.42
C ALA A 216 -17.25 -4.35 -11.24
N SER A 217 -16.24 -5.09 -11.70
CA SER A 217 -16.43 -6.36 -12.42
C SER A 217 -17.08 -7.42 -11.54
N ALA A 218 -16.73 -7.50 -10.26
CA ALA A 218 -17.38 -8.40 -9.32
C ALA A 218 -18.86 -8.03 -9.11
N LEU A 219 -19.17 -6.75 -8.91
CA LEU A 219 -20.55 -6.26 -8.77
C LEU A 219 -21.41 -6.57 -10.00
N VAL A 220 -20.88 -6.31 -11.19
CA VAL A 220 -21.58 -6.61 -12.45
C VAL A 220 -21.81 -8.12 -12.60
N ARG A 221 -20.83 -8.95 -12.22
CA ARG A 221 -20.98 -10.41 -12.31
C ARG A 221 -22.08 -10.94 -11.41
N GLU A 222 -22.22 -10.41 -10.20
CA GLU A 222 -23.20 -10.86 -9.21
C GLU A 222 -24.61 -10.31 -9.47
N VAL A 223 -24.74 -9.06 -9.89
CA VAL A 223 -26.05 -8.40 -10.08
C VAL A 223 -26.65 -8.69 -11.46
N GLY A 224 -25.82 -8.75 -12.51
CA GLY A 224 -26.29 -8.99 -13.88
C GLY A 224 -25.43 -8.28 -14.93
N ARG A 225 -25.44 -8.78 -16.17
CA ARG A 225 -24.58 -8.23 -17.23
C ARG A 225 -25.21 -7.00 -17.88
N GLY A 226 -24.50 -5.88 -17.90
CA GLY A 226 -24.92 -4.68 -18.63
C GLY A 226 -23.85 -3.58 -18.64
N LYS A 227 -23.68 -2.90 -19.78
CA LYS A 227 -22.70 -1.80 -19.91
C LYS A 227 -23.00 -0.64 -18.96
N MET A 228 -24.28 -0.27 -18.82
CA MET A 228 -24.70 0.79 -17.90
C MET A 228 -24.35 0.42 -16.45
N LEU A 229 -24.61 -0.82 -16.04
CA LEU A 229 -24.27 -1.29 -14.69
C LEU A 229 -22.75 -1.26 -14.42
N ALA A 230 -21.93 -1.56 -15.42
CA ALA A 230 -20.48 -1.45 -15.31
C ALA A 230 -20.04 -0.01 -15.05
N TYR A 231 -20.52 0.95 -15.84
CA TYR A 231 -20.21 2.36 -15.64
C TYR A 231 -20.72 2.90 -14.31
N THR A 232 -21.95 2.57 -13.91
CA THR A 232 -22.48 3.00 -12.61
C THR A 232 -21.71 2.38 -11.45
N SER A 233 -21.25 1.13 -11.57
CA SER A 233 -20.42 0.47 -10.56
C SER A 233 -19.04 1.15 -10.43
N ILE A 234 -18.41 1.53 -11.55
CA ILE A 234 -17.13 2.27 -11.54
C ILE A 234 -17.28 3.62 -10.82
N VAL A 235 -18.33 4.38 -11.15
CA VAL A 235 -18.60 5.68 -10.53
C VAL A 235 -18.91 5.51 -9.04
N PHE A 236 -19.75 4.54 -8.68
CA PHE A 236 -20.13 4.26 -7.30
C PHE A 236 -18.91 3.91 -6.44
N VAL A 237 -18.07 2.96 -6.88
CA VAL A 237 -16.87 2.54 -6.12
C VAL A 237 -15.90 3.70 -5.95
N ASN A 238 -15.67 4.50 -6.99
CA ASN A 238 -14.81 5.69 -6.89
C ASN A 238 -15.37 6.73 -5.91
N PHE A 239 -16.67 6.98 -5.92
CA PHE A 239 -17.29 7.93 -5.00
C PHE A 239 -17.18 7.47 -3.54
N VAL A 240 -17.40 6.19 -3.28
CA VAL A 240 -17.19 5.58 -1.95
C VAL A 240 -15.72 5.71 -1.54
N ALA A 241 -14.78 5.40 -2.42
CA ALA A 241 -13.35 5.52 -2.15
C ALA A 241 -12.94 6.98 -1.85
N ALA A 242 -13.42 7.96 -2.63
CA ALA A 242 -13.17 9.37 -2.40
C ALA A 242 -13.79 9.89 -1.09
N SER A 243 -14.96 9.39 -0.72
CA SER A 243 -15.62 9.70 0.54
C SER A 243 -14.81 9.21 1.74
N ILE A 244 -14.30 7.98 1.68
CA ILE A 244 -13.41 7.42 2.71
C ILE A 244 -12.06 8.16 2.73
N ALA A 245 -11.49 8.48 1.57
CA ALA A 245 -10.24 9.24 1.50
C ALA A 245 -10.35 10.63 2.14
N SER A 246 -11.54 11.25 2.05
CA SER A 246 -11.81 12.56 2.64
C SER A 246 -11.75 12.57 4.17
N THR A 247 -11.96 11.42 4.82
CA THR A 247 -11.94 11.34 6.30
C THR A 247 -10.54 11.15 6.89
N LYS A 248 -9.52 10.81 6.06
CA LYS A 248 -8.13 10.56 6.48
C LYS A 248 -8.02 9.68 7.74
N PRO A 249 -8.57 8.46 7.72
CA PRO A 249 -8.77 7.65 8.93
C PRO A 249 -7.46 7.22 9.61
N ALA A 250 -6.37 7.07 8.85
CA ALA A 250 -5.04 6.76 9.34
C ALA A 250 -3.99 7.07 8.24
N PRO A 251 -2.69 7.05 8.56
CA PRO A 251 -1.66 7.25 7.55
C PRO A 251 -1.72 6.18 6.45
N ILE A 252 -1.20 6.52 5.27
CA ILE A 252 -1.43 5.75 4.03
C ILE A 252 -0.92 4.30 4.15
N VAL A 253 0.21 4.09 4.83
CA VAL A 253 0.80 2.75 5.01
C VAL A 253 -0.10 1.85 5.85
N GLU A 254 -0.57 2.35 6.99
CA GLU A 254 -1.47 1.64 7.88
C GLU A 254 -2.77 1.27 7.17
N MET A 255 -3.34 2.18 6.38
CA MET A 255 -4.53 1.90 5.58
C MET A 255 -4.28 0.85 4.49
N SER A 256 -3.13 0.92 3.82
CA SER A 256 -2.73 -0.07 2.82
C SER A 256 -2.56 -1.47 3.42
N VAL A 257 -1.90 -1.57 4.57
CA VAL A 257 -1.68 -2.85 5.29
C VAL A 257 -3.00 -3.37 5.85
N LEU A 258 -3.87 -2.50 6.38
CA LEU A 258 -5.19 -2.88 6.89
C LEU A 258 -6.08 -3.45 5.78
N SER A 259 -6.04 -2.86 4.58
CA SER A 259 -6.76 -3.42 3.42
C SER A 259 -6.31 -4.85 3.12
N SER A 260 -4.99 -5.11 3.16
CA SER A 260 -4.45 -6.46 2.99
C SER A 260 -4.84 -7.39 4.15
N LEU A 261 -4.93 -6.88 5.37
CA LEU A 261 -5.39 -7.65 6.54
C LEU A 261 -6.85 -8.09 6.38
N LEU A 262 -7.72 -7.23 5.86
CA LEU A 262 -9.13 -7.57 5.60
C LEU A 262 -9.29 -8.67 4.53
N LEU A 263 -8.33 -8.79 3.61
CA LEU A 263 -8.30 -9.83 2.58
C LEU A 263 -7.52 -11.08 3.01
N LEU A 264 -6.75 -11.02 4.09
CA LEU A 264 -5.96 -12.14 4.62
C LEU A 264 -6.76 -13.44 4.84
N PRO A 265 -8.04 -13.41 5.27
CA PRO A 265 -8.86 -14.62 5.42
C PRO A 265 -9.02 -15.45 4.15
N LEU A 266 -8.83 -14.85 2.97
CA LEU A 266 -8.86 -15.57 1.69
C LEU A 266 -7.63 -16.47 1.50
N ALA A 267 -6.51 -16.18 2.17
CA ALA A 267 -5.24 -16.85 1.91
C ALA A 267 -5.29 -18.37 2.19
N PRO A 268 -5.74 -18.86 3.37
CA PRO A 268 -5.75 -20.30 3.64
C PRO A 268 -6.63 -21.08 2.66
N ALA A 269 -7.82 -20.56 2.36
CA ALA A 269 -8.76 -21.16 1.41
C ALA A 269 -8.18 -21.23 -0.01
N SER A 270 -7.57 -20.12 -0.47
CA SER A 270 -6.99 -20.04 -1.81
C SER A 270 -5.77 -20.94 -1.96
N ILE A 271 -4.88 -20.97 -0.97
CA ILE A 271 -3.70 -21.86 -0.97
C ILE A 271 -4.12 -23.31 -1.01
N TYR A 272 -5.08 -23.71 -0.16
CA TYR A 272 -5.56 -25.08 -0.14
C TYR A 272 -6.20 -25.48 -1.47
N ALA A 273 -7.02 -24.59 -2.05
CA ALA A 273 -7.66 -24.84 -3.33
C ALA A 273 -6.65 -25.01 -4.48
N VAL A 274 -5.56 -24.25 -4.48
CA VAL A 274 -4.48 -24.38 -5.47
C VAL A 274 -3.65 -25.64 -5.24
N TYR A 275 -3.37 -25.99 -3.98
CA TYR A 275 -2.57 -27.16 -3.63
C TYR A 275 -3.29 -28.48 -3.88
N ARG A 276 -4.61 -28.55 -3.63
CA ARG A 276 -5.45 -29.74 -3.87
C ARG A 276 -6.75 -29.39 -4.61
N PRO A 277 -6.70 -29.08 -5.90
CA PRO A 277 -7.87 -28.62 -6.67
C PRO A 277 -8.99 -29.66 -6.72
N HIS A 278 -8.66 -30.95 -6.79
CA HIS A 278 -9.66 -32.03 -6.84
C HIS A 278 -10.39 -32.23 -5.50
N GLU A 279 -9.73 -31.93 -4.37
CA GLU A 279 -10.32 -32.03 -3.03
C GLU A 279 -10.90 -30.69 -2.56
N ALA A 280 -10.62 -29.56 -3.21
CA ALA A 280 -11.08 -28.24 -2.77
C ALA A 280 -12.60 -28.15 -2.63
N ASN A 281 -13.34 -28.74 -3.59
CA ASN A 281 -14.81 -28.75 -3.58
C ASN A 281 -15.41 -29.51 -2.39
N ASN A 282 -14.65 -30.46 -1.84
CA ASN A 282 -15.04 -31.24 -0.70
C ASN A 282 -15.03 -30.40 0.60
N HIS A 283 -14.26 -29.31 0.65
CA HIS A 283 -14.08 -28.48 1.84
C HIS A 283 -14.77 -27.10 1.72
N ARG A 284 -15.77 -26.95 0.84
CA ARG A 284 -16.45 -25.66 0.58
C ARG A 284 -17.02 -24.99 1.84
N ILE A 285 -17.73 -25.75 2.69
CA ILE A 285 -18.33 -25.20 3.92
C ILE A 285 -17.24 -24.70 4.87
N ALA A 286 -16.16 -25.47 5.01
CA ALA A 286 -15.01 -25.10 5.83
C ALA A 286 -14.30 -23.86 5.27
N ALA A 287 -14.17 -23.75 3.95
CA ALA A 287 -13.60 -22.58 3.30
C ALA A 287 -14.47 -21.33 3.51
N THR A 288 -15.80 -21.44 3.40
CA THR A 288 -16.70 -20.31 3.69
C THR A 288 -16.65 -19.90 5.16
N ALA A 289 -16.63 -20.86 6.09
CA ALA A 289 -16.52 -20.59 7.51
C ALA A 289 -15.18 -19.93 7.88
N SER A 290 -14.08 -20.41 7.27
CA SER A 290 -12.74 -19.84 7.36
C SER A 290 -12.71 -18.36 6.96
N ILE A 291 -13.25 -18.04 5.78
CA ILE A 291 -13.29 -16.67 5.27
C ILE A 291 -14.15 -15.79 6.17
N LEU A 292 -15.37 -16.23 6.51
CA LEU A 292 -16.29 -15.45 7.35
C LEU A 292 -15.70 -15.17 8.74
N ALA A 293 -15.19 -16.19 9.41
CA ALA A 293 -14.60 -16.03 10.74
C ALA A 293 -13.41 -15.07 10.71
N GLY A 294 -12.52 -15.22 9.73
CA GLY A 294 -11.37 -14.32 9.57
C GLY A 294 -11.78 -12.87 9.27
N VAL A 295 -12.73 -12.67 8.36
CA VAL A 295 -13.21 -11.32 7.99
C VAL A 295 -13.89 -10.66 9.18
N ILE A 296 -14.73 -11.38 9.93
CA ILE A 296 -15.38 -10.87 11.13
C ILE A 296 -14.33 -10.40 12.16
N VAL A 297 -13.32 -11.22 12.44
CA VAL A 297 -12.26 -10.86 13.39
C VAL A 297 -11.45 -9.66 12.90
N ALA A 298 -11.04 -9.65 11.63
CA ALA A 298 -10.27 -8.56 11.04
C ALA A 298 -11.05 -7.24 11.05
N PHE A 299 -12.33 -7.29 10.67
CA PHE A 299 -13.21 -6.12 10.61
C PHE A 299 -13.59 -5.61 12.01
N ALA A 300 -13.89 -6.51 12.96
CA ALA A 300 -14.10 -6.15 14.35
C ALA A 300 -12.86 -5.48 14.95
N ALA A 301 -11.66 -6.01 14.69
CA ALA A 301 -10.43 -5.39 15.13
C ALA A 301 -10.20 -4.01 14.49
N ALA A 302 -10.55 -3.84 13.21
CA ALA A 302 -10.45 -2.56 12.51
C ALA A 302 -11.38 -1.49 13.10
N ILE A 303 -12.62 -1.85 13.45
CA ILE A 303 -13.60 -0.93 14.03
C ILE A 303 -13.31 -0.63 15.50
N LEU A 304 -13.06 -1.66 16.31
CA LEU A 304 -12.94 -1.52 17.77
C LEU A 304 -11.62 -0.86 18.18
N LEU A 305 -10.52 -1.19 17.51
CA LEU A 305 -9.20 -0.65 17.84
C LEU A 305 -8.87 0.59 17.00
N GLY A 306 -9.41 0.66 15.79
CA GLY A 306 -9.06 1.66 14.78
C GLY A 306 -7.84 1.24 13.94
N PRO A 307 -7.70 1.75 12.70
CA PRO A 307 -6.77 1.22 11.69
C PRO A 307 -5.32 1.06 12.14
N ARG A 308 -4.81 2.07 12.85
CA ARG A 308 -3.42 2.07 13.34
C ARG A 308 -3.22 1.08 14.47
N LYS A 309 -4.10 1.10 15.48
CA LYS A 309 -3.97 0.23 16.65
C LYS A 309 -4.11 -1.23 16.27
N THR A 310 -4.99 -1.57 15.32
CA THR A 310 -5.12 -2.93 14.79
C THR A 310 -3.78 -3.54 14.39
N LEU A 311 -2.86 -2.73 13.85
CA LEU A 311 -1.54 -3.19 13.40
C LEU A 311 -0.45 -3.08 14.47
N THR A 312 -0.64 -2.27 15.50
CA THR A 312 0.39 -2.04 16.54
C THR A 312 0.09 -2.70 17.88
N THR A 313 -1.17 -3.06 18.16
CA THR A 313 -1.56 -3.69 19.43
C THR A 313 -1.42 -5.21 19.38
N LEU A 314 -0.98 -5.78 20.49
CA LEU A 314 -0.95 -7.22 20.71
C LEU A 314 -2.16 -7.62 21.54
N VAL A 315 -2.97 -8.55 21.04
CA VAL A 315 -4.10 -9.12 21.77
C VAL A 315 -3.63 -10.45 22.36
N ALA A 316 -3.64 -10.56 23.69
CA ALA A 316 -3.06 -11.70 24.42
C ALA A 316 -1.61 -12.02 24.02
N GLY A 317 -0.80 -10.98 23.74
CA GLY A 317 0.60 -11.12 23.31
C GLY A 317 0.78 -11.47 21.83
N ILE A 318 -0.30 -11.60 21.05
CA ILE A 318 -0.26 -12.01 19.64
C ILE A 318 -0.65 -10.83 18.73
N PRO A 319 0.09 -10.56 17.64
CA PRO A 319 -0.32 -9.58 16.64
C PRO A 319 -1.66 -9.95 16.00
N VAL A 320 -2.56 -8.98 15.83
CA VAL A 320 -3.88 -9.20 15.22
C VAL A 320 -3.82 -9.92 13.86
N PRO A 321 -2.89 -9.59 12.93
CA PRO A 321 -2.77 -10.32 11.68
C PRO A 321 -2.50 -11.82 11.83
N LEU A 322 -1.74 -12.20 12.85
CA LEU A 322 -1.51 -13.62 13.15
C LEU A 322 -2.81 -14.27 13.66
N ILE A 323 -3.55 -13.60 14.54
CA ILE A 323 -4.85 -14.09 15.04
C ILE A 323 -5.82 -14.32 13.87
N VAL A 324 -5.95 -13.33 12.97
CA VAL A 324 -6.81 -13.44 11.78
C VAL A 324 -6.38 -14.63 10.92
N LEU A 325 -5.08 -14.80 10.68
CA LEU A 325 -4.56 -15.93 9.90
C LEU A 325 -4.87 -17.27 10.57
N THR A 326 -4.67 -17.37 11.89
CA THR A 326 -4.94 -18.59 12.67
C THR A 326 -6.43 -18.94 12.65
N VAL A 327 -7.31 -17.98 12.95
CA VAL A 327 -8.77 -18.16 12.91
C VAL A 327 -9.24 -18.58 11.52
N SER A 328 -8.64 -18.01 10.47
CA SER A 328 -8.96 -18.38 9.08
C SER A 328 -8.41 -19.76 8.71
N THR A 329 -7.37 -20.26 9.36
CA THR A 329 -6.75 -21.54 8.99
C THR A 329 -7.43 -22.74 9.68
N ILE A 330 -7.91 -22.56 10.92
CA ILE A 330 -8.47 -23.64 11.75
C ILE A 330 -9.62 -24.41 11.06
N PRO A 331 -10.67 -23.76 10.50
CA PRO A 331 -11.79 -24.50 9.91
C PRO A 331 -11.38 -25.42 8.77
N ILE A 332 -10.43 -24.97 7.94
CA ILE A 332 -9.89 -25.76 6.83
C ILE A 332 -9.08 -26.94 7.36
N ALA A 333 -8.18 -26.69 8.32
CA ALA A 333 -7.36 -27.74 8.92
C ALA A 333 -8.22 -28.83 9.57
N VAL A 334 -9.22 -28.46 10.37
CA VAL A 334 -10.15 -29.39 11.02
C VAL A 334 -10.91 -30.21 9.98
N SER A 335 -11.40 -29.56 8.91
CA SER A 335 -12.14 -30.24 7.85
C SER A 335 -11.29 -31.27 7.10
N ILE A 336 -10.00 -31.00 6.90
CA ILE A 336 -9.06 -31.95 6.28
C ILE A 336 -8.84 -33.16 7.19
N VAL A 337 -8.68 -32.94 8.50
CA VAL A 337 -8.46 -34.02 9.47
C VAL A 337 -9.69 -34.92 9.59
N TYR A 338 -10.87 -34.33 9.76
CA TYR A 338 -12.13 -35.07 9.95
C TYR A 338 -12.51 -35.94 8.75
N ARG A 339 -12.07 -35.59 7.54
CA ARG A 339 -12.37 -36.37 6.33
C ARG A 339 -11.34 -37.47 6.03
N ARG A 340 -10.21 -37.46 6.74
CA ARG A 340 -9.19 -38.52 6.66
C ARG A 340 -9.42 -39.63 7.68
N SER A 341 -10.13 -39.34 8.77
CA SER A 341 -10.64 -40.31 9.76
C SER A 341 -11.91 -40.98 9.25
#